data_AF-A0A948UCW4-F1
#
_entry.id   AF-A0A948UCW4-F1
#
_cell.length_a   1.000
_cell.length_b   1.000
_cell.length_c   1.000
_cell.angle_alpha   90.00
_cell.angle_beta   90.00
_cell.angle_gamma   90.00
#
_symmetry.space_group_name_H-M   'P 1'
#
loop_
_entity.id
_entity.type
_entity.pdbx_description
1 polymer ?
#
loop_
_entity_poly.entity_id
_entity_poly.type
_entity_poly.pdbx_seq_one_letter_code
_entity_poly.pdbx_strand_id
1 'polypeptide(L)'
;MPPTPPSSGRQTHKDESLTGDSVSDLFVDRILEGSNAPGARLTEREIASVAGCTHARAREALHHLEKAGAVRMFRHRGAVVVSAEDAPPQEIDAVWSRLLPLLEELAGDRLSTSDPDLDARARFTAETEQLDRLGALAGDLKLTILLKRLALHRAIVSVSR
;
A
#
# COMPACT_ATOMS: atom_id res chain seq x y z
N MET A 1 -21.37 -6.72 58.94
CA MET A 1 -20.59 -7.00 57.71
C MET A 1 -20.68 -5.77 56.81
N PRO A 2 -19.57 -5.08 56.50
CA PRO A 2 -19.56 -4.11 55.41
C PRO A 2 -19.46 -4.85 54.06
N PRO A 3 -20.00 -4.29 52.96
CA PRO A 3 -19.87 -4.89 51.63
C PRO A 3 -18.46 -4.65 51.07
N THR A 4 -17.84 -5.71 50.56
CA THR A 4 -16.60 -5.63 49.78
C THR A 4 -16.94 -5.28 48.32
N PRO A 5 -16.25 -4.31 47.71
CA PRO A 5 -16.57 -3.77 46.38
C PRO A 5 -16.32 -4.76 45.23
N PRO A 6 -16.94 -4.54 44.05
CA PRO A 6 -16.72 -5.36 42.87
C PRO A 6 -15.26 -5.28 42.40
N SER A 7 -14.58 -6.43 42.31
CA SER A 7 -13.22 -6.50 41.82
C SER A 7 -13.18 -6.36 40.28
N SER A 8 -12.72 -5.18 39.88
CA SER A 8 -11.90 -4.91 38.69
C SER A 8 -12.49 -5.29 37.33
N GLY A 9 -13.04 -4.27 36.67
CA GLY A 9 -13.03 -4.19 35.22
C GLY A 9 -11.62 -4.49 34.70
N ARG A 10 -11.53 -5.50 33.84
CA ARG A 10 -10.31 -5.83 33.12
C ARG A 10 -10.44 -5.20 31.74
N GLN A 11 -9.90 -3.98 31.66
CA GLN A 11 -9.16 -3.41 30.53
C GLN A 11 -9.63 -3.87 29.15
N THR A 12 -10.40 -3.01 28.49
CA THR A 12 -10.60 -2.99 27.04
C THR A 12 -9.26 -2.78 26.35
N HIS A 13 -8.55 -3.86 26.10
CA HIS A 13 -7.29 -3.87 25.37
C HIS A 13 -7.63 -3.63 23.90
N LYS A 14 -7.62 -2.35 23.47
CA LYS A 14 -7.34 -1.83 22.11
C LYS A 14 -7.55 -2.76 20.90
N ASP A 15 -8.63 -3.53 20.88
CA ASP A 15 -9.16 -4.26 19.72
C ASP A 15 -10.03 -3.31 18.88
N GLU A 16 -9.53 -2.09 18.67
CA GLU A 16 -10.10 -1.17 17.70
C GLU A 16 -9.66 -1.70 16.33
N SER A 17 -10.43 -2.69 15.88
CA SER A 17 -10.46 -3.39 14.61
C SER A 17 -9.60 -2.76 13.50
N LEU A 18 -8.33 -3.14 13.42
CA LEU A 18 -7.57 -2.98 12.18
C LEU A 18 -8.30 -3.79 11.09
N THR A 19 -8.87 -3.09 10.12
CA THR A 19 -9.44 -3.69 8.90
C THR A 19 -8.33 -4.27 8.04
N GLY A 20 -8.66 -5.21 7.14
CA GLY A 20 -7.68 -5.75 6.19
C GLY A 20 -6.96 -4.65 5.40
N ASP A 21 -7.67 -3.56 5.07
CA ASP A 21 -7.12 -2.36 4.43
C ASP A 21 -6.05 -1.66 5.28
N SER A 22 -6.34 -1.39 6.55
CA SER A 22 -5.37 -0.74 7.45
C SER A 22 -4.10 -1.56 7.66
N VAL A 23 -4.22 -2.91 7.65
CA VAL A 23 -3.07 -3.80 7.72
C VAL A 23 -2.30 -3.80 6.40
N SER A 24 -2.96 -3.76 5.25
CA SER A 24 -2.25 -3.62 3.97
C SER A 24 -1.52 -2.29 3.84
N ASP A 25 -2.12 -1.18 4.28
CA ASP A 25 -1.50 0.15 4.22
C ASP A 25 -0.24 0.20 5.08
N LEU A 26 -0.29 -0.37 6.28
CA LEU A 26 0.89 -0.56 7.14
C LEU A 26 2.02 -1.29 6.42
N PHE A 27 1.71 -2.33 5.64
CA PHE A 27 2.71 -3.10 4.92
C PHE A 27 3.23 -2.39 3.67
N VAL A 28 2.41 -1.57 3.00
CA VAL A 28 2.88 -0.67 1.95
C VAL A 28 3.92 0.29 2.51
N ASP A 29 3.62 0.95 3.63
CA ASP A 29 4.55 1.86 4.30
C ASP A 29 5.88 1.18 4.63
N ARG A 30 5.83 -0.02 5.23
CA ARG A 30 7.03 -0.81 5.55
C ARG A 30 7.85 -1.18 4.32
N ILE A 31 7.21 -1.45 3.18
CA ILE A 31 7.93 -1.74 1.92
C ILE A 31 8.62 -0.47 1.42
N LEU A 32 7.92 0.66 1.45
CA LEU A 32 8.45 1.96 1.00
C LEU A 32 9.56 2.50 1.91
N GLU A 33 9.55 2.11 3.18
CA GLU A 33 10.63 2.38 4.15
C GLU A 33 11.81 1.40 4.03
N GLY A 34 11.71 0.37 3.18
CA GLY A 34 12.74 -0.66 3.00
C GLY A 34 12.77 -1.74 4.09
N SER A 35 11.88 -1.69 5.08
CA SER A 35 11.74 -2.75 6.10
C SER A 35 11.35 -4.11 5.50
N ASN A 36 10.65 -4.07 4.35
CA ASN A 36 10.31 -5.24 3.55
C ASN A 36 10.84 -5.04 2.13
N ALA A 37 12.07 -5.51 1.89
CA ALA A 37 12.77 -5.28 0.64
C ALA A 37 12.02 -5.82 -0.59
N PRO A 38 12.15 -5.17 -1.75
CA PRO A 38 11.65 -5.70 -3.02
C PRO A 38 12.19 -7.10 -3.31
N GLY A 39 11.32 -8.02 -3.73
CA GLY A 39 11.63 -9.45 -3.88
C GLY A 39 11.64 -10.25 -2.57
N ALA A 40 11.48 -9.62 -1.41
CA ALA A 40 11.38 -10.33 -0.14
C ALA A 40 10.07 -11.11 -0.03
N ARG A 41 10.12 -12.27 0.63
CA ARG A 41 8.95 -13.06 0.93
C ARG A 41 8.17 -12.43 2.08
N LEU A 42 6.86 -12.41 1.95
CA LEU A 42 5.91 -11.95 2.96
C LEU A 42 4.88 -13.04 3.25
N THR A 43 4.81 -13.47 4.51
CA THR A 43 3.90 -14.56 4.94
C THR A 43 2.76 -14.06 5.83
N GLU A 44 1.64 -14.79 5.84
CA GLU A 44 0.51 -14.51 6.74
C GLU A 44 0.94 -14.47 8.21
N ARG A 45 1.89 -15.34 8.60
CA ARG A 45 2.41 -15.39 9.97
C ARG A 45 3.19 -14.13 10.33
N GLU A 46 4.01 -13.62 9.41
CA GLU A 46 4.75 -12.37 9.62
C GLU A 46 3.79 -11.19 9.72
N ILE A 47 2.79 -11.11 8.85
CA ILE A 47 1.77 -10.05 8.90
C ILE A 47 1.00 -10.10 10.22
N ALA A 48 0.50 -11.27 10.60
CA ALA A 48 -0.23 -11.44 11.87
C ALA A 48 0.64 -11.03 13.08
N SER A 49 1.92 -11.40 13.07
CA SER A 49 2.85 -11.08 14.15
C SER A 49 3.20 -9.60 14.23
N VAL A 50 3.44 -8.94 13.09
CA VAL A 50 3.85 -7.53 13.04
C VAL A 50 2.67 -6.60 13.29
N ALA A 51 1.51 -6.90 12.70
CA ALA A 51 0.31 -6.09 12.84
C ALA A 51 -0.50 -6.43 14.11
N GLY A 52 -0.15 -7.51 14.83
CA GLY A 52 -0.89 -7.97 16.01
C GLY A 52 -2.31 -8.43 15.69
N CYS A 53 -2.55 -8.94 14.48
CA CYS A 53 -3.89 -9.29 13.99
C CYS A 53 -4.09 -10.81 13.86
N THR A 54 -5.33 -11.24 13.59
CA THR A 54 -5.63 -12.66 13.37
C THR A 54 -5.13 -13.15 12.02
N HIS A 55 -4.92 -14.46 11.86
CA HIS A 55 -4.54 -15.06 10.57
C HIS A 55 -5.53 -14.76 9.44
N ALA A 56 -6.83 -14.69 9.74
CA ALA A 56 -7.85 -14.32 8.75
C ALA A 56 -7.64 -12.89 8.22
N ARG A 57 -7.32 -11.93 9.11
CA ARG A 57 -7.00 -10.55 8.73
C ARG A 57 -5.68 -10.44 7.99
N ALA A 58 -4.67 -11.21 8.40
CA ALA A 58 -3.41 -11.27 7.68
C ALA A 58 -3.57 -11.78 6.25
N ARG A 59 -4.44 -12.78 6.04
CA ARG A 59 -4.79 -13.29 4.71
C ARG A 59 -5.54 -12.25 3.87
N GLU A 60 -6.49 -11.53 4.46
CA GLU A 60 -7.20 -10.43 3.80
C GLU A 60 -6.24 -9.32 3.38
N ALA A 61 -5.34 -8.92 4.27
CA ALA A 61 -4.30 -7.93 3.98
C ALA A 61 -3.38 -8.37 2.84
N LEU A 62 -2.97 -9.63 2.78
CA LEU A 62 -2.21 -10.16 1.63
C LEU A 62 -2.99 -10.03 0.32
N HIS A 63 -4.29 -10.31 0.35
CA HIS A 63 -5.13 -10.17 -0.84
C HIS A 63 -5.26 -8.71 -1.26
N HIS A 64 -5.37 -7.77 -0.31
CA HIS A 64 -5.43 -6.34 -0.59
C HIS A 64 -4.09 -5.83 -1.15
N LEU A 65 -2.96 -6.26 -0.58
CA LEU A 65 -1.62 -5.97 -1.09
C LEU A 65 -1.43 -6.49 -2.52
N GLU A 66 -1.91 -7.70 -2.83
CA GLU A 66 -1.86 -8.25 -4.18
C GLU A 66 -2.70 -7.42 -5.16
N LYS A 67 -3.91 -7.05 -4.76
CA LYS A 67 -4.80 -6.21 -5.57
C LYS A 67 -4.24 -4.82 -5.82
N ALA A 68 -3.59 -4.23 -4.82
CA ALA A 68 -2.88 -2.96 -4.94
C ALA A 68 -1.64 -3.06 -5.84
N GLY A 69 -1.06 -4.26 -5.99
CA GLY A 69 0.17 -4.49 -6.76
C GLY A 69 1.45 -4.40 -5.92
N ALA A 70 1.35 -4.38 -4.58
CA ALA A 70 2.53 -4.39 -3.72
C ALA A 70 3.26 -5.74 -3.74
N VAL A 71 2.50 -6.83 -3.91
CA VAL A 71 3.01 -8.20 -3.82
C VAL A 71 2.42 -9.10 -4.92
N ARG A 72 3.09 -10.23 -5.17
CA ARG A 72 2.60 -11.33 -6.00
C ARG A 72 2.42 -12.60 -5.16
N MET A 73 1.30 -13.28 -5.33
CA MET A 73 1.05 -14.55 -4.64
C MET A 73 1.67 -15.74 -5.39
N PHE A 74 2.35 -16.61 -4.64
CA PHE A 74 2.89 -17.86 -5.14
C PHE A 74 2.31 -19.04 -4.36
N ARG A 75 1.89 -20.07 -5.12
CA ARG A 75 1.40 -21.32 -4.54
C ARG A 75 2.46 -21.92 -3.61
N HIS A 76 2.08 -22.17 -2.36
CA HIS A 76 2.93 -22.72 -1.27
C HIS A 76 4.09 -21.83 -0.79
N ARG A 77 4.35 -20.67 -1.41
CA ARG A 77 5.44 -19.76 -1.02
C ARG A 77 4.97 -18.48 -0.33
N GLY A 78 3.66 -18.23 -0.31
CA GLY A 78 3.11 -16.99 0.24
C GLY A 78 3.21 -15.85 -0.77
N ALA A 79 3.32 -14.62 -0.28
CA ALA A 79 3.49 -13.45 -1.14
C ALA A 79 4.96 -13.08 -1.29
N VAL A 80 5.30 -12.42 -2.40
CA VAL A 80 6.62 -11.84 -2.64
C VAL A 80 6.42 -10.39 -3.03
N VAL A 81 7.16 -9.48 -2.40
CA VAL A 81 7.13 -8.04 -2.73
C VAL A 81 7.58 -7.85 -4.17
N VAL A 82 6.84 -7.05 -4.94
CA VAL A 82 7.19 -6.76 -6.34
C VAL A 82 8.61 -6.20 -6.43
N SER A 83 9.38 -6.66 -7.40
CA SER A 83 10.77 -6.26 -7.62
C SER A 83 10.96 -5.60 -8.99
N ALA A 84 12.17 -5.08 -9.23
CA ALA A 84 12.56 -4.56 -10.54
C ALA A 84 12.56 -5.64 -11.64
N GLU A 85 12.68 -6.92 -11.27
CA GLU A 85 12.58 -8.04 -12.22
C GLU A 85 11.13 -8.28 -12.66
N ASP A 86 10.17 -8.06 -11.74
CA ASP A 86 8.74 -8.22 -12.01
C ASP A 86 8.15 -7.02 -12.76
N ALA A 87 8.64 -5.82 -12.42
CA ALA A 87 8.15 -4.57 -12.96
C ALA A 87 9.36 -3.65 -13.28
N PRO A 88 9.96 -3.83 -14.47
CA PRO A 88 11.12 -3.03 -14.87
C PRO A 88 10.80 -1.54 -14.88
N PRO A 89 11.64 -0.67 -14.28
CA PRO A 89 11.41 0.77 -14.22
C PRO A 89 11.06 1.38 -15.57
N GLN A 90 11.79 0.99 -16.62
CA GLN A 90 11.62 1.52 -17.97
C GLN A 90 10.26 1.17 -18.57
N GLU A 91 9.74 -0.03 -18.27
CA GLU A 91 8.41 -0.44 -18.72
C GLU A 91 7.32 0.30 -17.97
N ILE A 92 7.46 0.44 -16.64
CA ILE A 92 6.51 1.19 -15.82
C ILE A 92 6.48 2.66 -16.28
N ASP A 93 7.64 3.27 -16.47
CA ASP A 93 7.79 4.65 -16.95
C ASP A 93 7.16 4.83 -18.34
N ALA A 94 7.34 3.86 -19.24
CA ALA A 94 6.76 3.88 -20.57
C ALA A 94 5.22 3.81 -20.56
N VAL A 95 4.63 3.03 -19.65
CA VAL A 95 3.17 2.98 -19.49
C VAL A 95 2.67 4.25 -18.80
N TRP A 96 3.32 4.69 -17.74
CA TRP A 96 2.98 5.90 -16.98
C TRP A 96 2.93 7.14 -17.89
N SER A 97 3.98 7.36 -18.68
CA SER A 97 4.09 8.49 -19.63
C SER A 97 3.02 8.50 -20.73
N ARG A 98 2.33 7.38 -20.97
CA ARG A 98 1.21 7.28 -21.90
C ARG A 98 -0.14 7.47 -21.23
N LEU A 99 -0.30 6.99 -20.00
CA LEU A 99 -1.58 7.00 -19.29
C LEU A 99 -1.80 8.28 -18.48
N LEU A 100 -0.77 8.84 -17.85
CA LEU A 100 -0.92 10.04 -17.02
C LEU A 100 -1.46 11.23 -17.83
N PRO A 101 -0.96 11.54 -19.05
CA PRO A 101 -1.48 12.66 -19.83
C PRO A 101 -2.96 12.53 -20.17
N LEU A 102 -3.47 11.30 -20.34
CA LEU A 102 -4.90 11.07 -20.58
C LEU A 102 -5.73 11.49 -19.37
N LEU A 103 -5.27 11.17 -18.16
CA LEU A 103 -5.96 11.58 -16.94
C LEU A 103 -5.89 13.10 -16.74
N GLU A 104 -4.72 13.70 -16.98
CA GLU A 104 -4.52 15.15 -16.89
C GLU A 104 -5.40 15.92 -17.88
N GLU A 105 -5.51 15.44 -19.12
CA GLU A 105 -6.38 16.03 -20.15
C GLU A 105 -7.86 15.97 -19.74
N LEU A 106 -8.32 14.82 -19.25
CA LEU A 106 -9.70 14.65 -18.78
C LEU A 106 -10.01 15.50 -17.55
N ALA A 107 -9.04 15.65 -16.64
CA ALA A 107 -9.18 16.45 -15.43
C ALA A 107 -9.10 17.96 -15.71
N GLY A 108 -8.44 18.37 -16.80
CA GLY A 108 -8.11 19.77 -17.06
C GLY A 108 -7.06 20.33 -16.09
N ASP A 109 -6.28 19.46 -15.44
CA ASP A 109 -5.28 19.78 -14.42
C ASP A 109 -4.09 18.82 -14.54
N ARG A 110 -2.94 19.16 -13.94
CA ARG A 110 -1.70 18.38 -14.05
C ARG A 110 -1.20 17.87 -12.72
N LEU A 111 -0.57 16.70 -12.77
CA LEU A 111 0.17 16.17 -11.64
C LEU A 111 1.36 17.10 -11.36
N SER A 112 1.45 17.59 -10.14
CA SER A 112 2.58 18.40 -9.70
C SER A 112 3.75 17.50 -9.35
N THR A 113 4.95 17.90 -9.73
CA THR A 113 6.16 17.17 -9.33
C THR A 113 6.30 17.20 -7.81
N SER A 114 6.39 16.01 -7.20
CA SER A 114 6.67 15.88 -5.77
C SER A 114 8.08 16.39 -5.45
N ASP A 115 8.23 16.97 -4.26
CA ASP A 115 9.51 17.46 -3.75
C ASP A 115 10.55 16.31 -3.72
N PRO A 116 11.73 16.50 -4.36
CA PRO A 116 12.76 15.46 -4.43
C PRO A 116 13.37 15.11 -3.06
N ASP A 117 13.27 15.99 -2.07
CA ASP A 117 13.82 15.78 -0.72
C ASP A 117 12.92 14.90 0.16
N LEU A 118 11.68 14.64 -0.28
CA LEU A 118 10.77 13.73 0.42
C LEU A 118 11.24 12.27 0.32
N ASP A 119 11.03 11.52 1.41
CA ASP A 119 11.26 10.08 1.39
C ASP A 119 10.29 9.36 0.43
N ALA A 120 10.56 8.10 0.11
CA ALA A 120 9.76 7.34 -0.87
C ALA A 120 8.29 7.19 -0.45
N ARG A 121 8.01 7.08 0.85
CA ARG A 121 6.66 6.94 1.39
C ARG A 121 5.88 8.24 1.24
N ALA A 122 6.47 9.35 1.67
CA ALA A 122 5.87 10.68 1.56
C ALA A 122 5.64 11.09 0.10
N ARG A 123 6.57 10.78 -0.82
CA ARG A 123 6.39 11.01 -2.25
C ARG A 123 5.22 10.21 -2.82
N PHE A 124 5.12 8.93 -2.46
CA PHE A 124 4.03 8.06 -2.90
C PHE A 124 2.67 8.55 -2.37
N THR A 125 2.58 8.92 -1.09
CA THR A 125 1.35 9.47 -0.51
C THR A 125 0.92 10.74 -1.24
N ALA A 126 1.83 11.70 -1.43
CA ALA A 126 1.51 12.95 -2.13
C ALA A 126 1.06 12.72 -3.59
N GLU A 127 1.73 11.81 -4.31
CA GLU A 127 1.40 11.48 -5.71
C GLU A 127 0.02 10.80 -5.81
N THR A 128 -0.28 9.86 -4.91
CA THR A 128 -1.57 9.16 -4.88
C THR A 128 -2.74 10.08 -4.51
N GLU A 129 -2.56 11.02 -3.59
CA GLU A 129 -3.55 12.05 -3.28
C GLU A 129 -3.83 12.97 -4.48
N GLN A 130 -2.79 13.34 -5.23
CA GLN A 130 -2.98 14.11 -6.46
C GLN A 130 -3.71 13.31 -7.53
N LEU A 131 -3.36 12.03 -7.72
CA LEU A 131 -4.06 11.15 -8.66
C LEU A 131 -5.54 10.99 -8.28
N ASP A 132 -5.86 10.86 -6.99
CA ASP A 132 -7.25 10.80 -6.53
C ASP A 132 -8.01 12.10 -6.86
N ARG A 133 -7.37 13.27 -6.71
CA ARG A 133 -7.95 14.56 -7.10
C ARG A 133 -8.18 14.65 -8.61
N LEU A 134 -7.19 14.31 -9.43
CA LEU A 134 -7.31 14.30 -10.89
C LEU A 134 -8.40 13.32 -11.34
N GLY A 135 -8.44 12.14 -10.74
CA GLY A 135 -9.46 11.12 -10.97
C GLY A 135 -10.88 11.59 -10.70
N ALA A 136 -11.08 12.31 -9.59
CA ALA A 136 -12.36 12.89 -9.25
C ALA A 136 -12.81 13.97 -10.25
N LEU A 137 -11.88 14.81 -10.72
CA LEU A 137 -12.15 15.83 -11.74
C LEU A 137 -12.47 15.22 -13.11
N ALA A 138 -11.69 14.22 -13.52
CA ALA A 138 -11.84 13.51 -14.79
C ALA A 138 -13.09 12.61 -14.83
N GLY A 139 -13.59 12.18 -13.67
CA GLY A 139 -14.66 11.18 -13.56
C GLY A 139 -14.24 9.77 -14.00
N ASP A 140 -12.93 9.48 -14.08
CA ASP A 140 -12.40 8.17 -14.49
C ASP A 140 -11.71 7.45 -13.33
N LEU A 141 -12.50 6.69 -12.58
CA LEU A 141 -11.99 5.86 -11.48
C LEU A 141 -11.05 4.75 -11.96
N LYS A 142 -11.28 4.19 -13.15
CA LYS A 142 -10.50 3.03 -13.62
C LYS A 142 -9.08 3.46 -13.97
N LEU A 143 -8.93 4.54 -14.73
CA LEU A 143 -7.64 5.11 -15.08
C LEU A 143 -6.87 5.54 -13.83
N THR A 144 -7.57 6.13 -12.86
CA THR A 144 -7.00 6.52 -11.56
C THR A 144 -6.45 5.32 -10.79
N ILE A 145 -7.21 4.23 -10.67
CA ILE A 145 -6.76 3.00 -10.01
C ILE A 145 -5.52 2.42 -10.70
N LEU A 146 -5.49 2.40 -12.04
CA LEU A 146 -4.35 1.91 -12.80
C LEU A 146 -3.10 2.77 -12.56
N LEU A 147 -3.24 4.09 -12.59
CA LEU A 147 -2.13 5.01 -12.30
C LEU A 147 -1.63 4.86 -10.87
N LYS A 148 -2.52 4.74 -9.87
CA LYS A 148 -2.11 4.50 -8.47
C LYS A 148 -1.31 3.21 -8.30
N ARG A 149 -1.69 2.14 -9.01
CA ARG A 149 -0.92 0.90 -9.03
C ARG A 149 0.47 1.08 -9.66
N LEU A 150 0.56 1.84 -10.75
CA LEU A 150 1.86 2.16 -11.37
C LEU A 150 2.72 3.03 -10.45
N ALA A 151 2.13 4.02 -9.78
CA ALA A 151 2.80 4.85 -8.78
C ALA A 151 3.40 3.99 -7.66
N LEU A 152 2.65 2.99 -7.17
CA LEU A 152 3.16 2.05 -6.18
C LEU A 152 4.34 1.24 -6.69
N HIS A 153 4.27 0.68 -7.91
CA HIS A 153 5.40 -0.05 -8.49
C HIS A 153 6.63 0.87 -8.65
N ARG A 154 6.46 2.11 -9.13
CA ARG A 154 7.54 3.12 -9.24
C ARG A 154 8.20 3.36 -7.88
N ALA A 155 7.38 3.54 -6.85
CA ALA A 155 7.86 3.78 -5.49
C ALA A 155 8.63 2.58 -4.94
N ILE A 156 8.07 1.37 -5.03
CA ILE A 156 8.72 0.12 -4.55
C ILE A 156 10.09 -0.07 -5.22
N VAL A 157 10.17 0.08 -6.54
CA VAL A 157 11.43 -0.14 -7.27
C VAL A 157 12.45 0.96 -7.01
N SER A 158 12.00 2.18 -6.64
CA SER A 158 12.91 3.27 -6.30
C SER A 158 13.68 3.05 -4.97
N VAL A 159 13.13 2.23 -4.07
CA VAL A 159 13.74 1.90 -2.76
C VAL A 159 14.85 0.85 -2.89
N SER A 160 14.91 0.10 -4.01
CA SER A 160 15.94 -0.92 -4.27
C SER A 160 17.32 -0.36 -4.68
N ARG A 161 17.61 0.93 -4.49
CA ARG A 161 18.87 1.57 -4.91
C ARG A 161 19.79 1.91 -3.74
#